data_AF-A0A7S3NXK8-F1
#
_entry.id   AF-A0A7S3NXK8-F1
#
_cell.length_a   1.000
_cell.length_b   1.000
_cell.length_c   1.000
_cell.angle_alpha   90.00
_cell.angle_beta   90.00
_cell.angle_gamma   90.00
#
_symmetry.space_group_name_H-M   'P 1'
#
loop_
_entity.id
_entity.type
_entity.pdbx_description
1 polymer ?
#
loop_
_entity_poly.entity_id
_entity_poly.type
_entity_poly.pdbx_seq_one_letter_code
_entity_poly.pdbx_strand_id
1 'polypeptide(L)'
;VENIDYITFHAWAQNWGWYSPHSRNGLNNGISRAQGYITSNVNLNKKRNKPMVLEEFGLARNGNSYDPTSECDIRNDYYDGVFSKVYDFATDESLMSGANFWAYGGTGRPRSNGGWWKEGDDLIGDPPHERQGWYTVYNTDQSTLNLLKKWTTKFDELCQ
;
A
#
# COMPACT_ATOMS: atom_id res chain seq x y z
N VAL A 1 -22.74 -7.97 13.64
CA VAL A 1 -21.31 -8.19 13.31
C VAL A 1 -20.66 -9.26 14.19
N GLU A 2 -21.45 -10.13 14.85
CA GLU A 2 -20.89 -11.21 15.68
C GLU A 2 -20.08 -12.20 14.84
N ASN A 3 -20.54 -12.52 13.63
CA ASN A 3 -19.86 -13.43 12.68
C ASN A 3 -18.78 -12.75 11.81
N ILE A 4 -18.24 -11.61 12.24
CA ILE A 4 -17.16 -10.90 11.52
C ILE A 4 -15.99 -10.77 12.47
N ASP A 5 -14.96 -11.59 12.35
CA ASP A 5 -13.91 -11.71 13.36
C ASP A 5 -12.99 -10.49 13.44
N TYR A 6 -12.75 -9.81 12.31
CA TYR A 6 -11.86 -8.66 12.22
C TYR A 6 -12.38 -7.62 11.22
N ILE A 7 -11.79 -6.43 11.24
CA ILE A 7 -12.16 -5.32 10.35
C ILE A 7 -11.06 -5.09 9.33
N THR A 8 -11.47 -4.77 8.11
CA THR A 8 -10.57 -4.33 7.06
C THR A 8 -10.96 -2.95 6.57
N PHE A 9 -9.98 -2.23 6.04
CA PHE A 9 -10.18 -1.01 5.30
C PHE A 9 -9.03 -0.84 4.31
N HIS A 10 -9.28 -0.05 3.28
CA HIS A 10 -8.31 0.22 2.21
C HIS A 10 -7.96 1.71 2.19
N ALA A 11 -6.80 2.09 1.66
CA ALA A 11 -6.40 3.49 1.53
C ALA A 11 -5.78 3.78 0.15
N TRP A 12 -6.51 4.51 -0.69
CA TRP A 12 -6.17 4.73 -2.08
C TRP A 12 -5.94 6.22 -2.38
N ALA A 13 -4.82 6.76 -1.90
CA ALA A 13 -4.53 8.20 -1.93
C ALA A 13 -4.60 8.81 -3.35
N GLN A 14 -4.17 8.06 -4.37
CA GLN A 14 -4.26 8.53 -5.75
C GLN A 14 -5.69 8.47 -6.30
N ASN A 15 -6.38 7.34 -6.14
CA ASN A 15 -7.74 7.13 -6.66
C ASN A 15 -8.74 8.12 -6.03
N TRP A 16 -8.52 8.49 -4.76
CA TRP A 16 -9.37 9.41 -4.02
C TRP A 16 -8.94 10.88 -4.15
N GLY A 17 -7.94 11.18 -4.99
CA GLY A 17 -7.50 12.55 -5.27
C GLY A 17 -6.78 13.23 -4.11
N TRP A 18 -6.24 12.48 -3.16
CA TRP A 18 -5.45 13.03 -2.05
C TRP A 18 -4.03 13.39 -2.49
N TYR A 19 -3.50 12.69 -3.49
CA TYR A 19 -2.17 12.91 -4.04
C TYR A 19 -2.05 12.49 -5.51
N SER A 20 -1.18 13.16 -6.25
CA SER A 20 -0.86 12.84 -7.65
C SER A 20 0.64 12.57 -7.79
N PRO A 21 1.05 11.37 -8.25
CA PRO A 21 2.47 10.98 -8.31
C PRO A 21 3.24 11.56 -9.50
N HIS A 22 2.64 12.48 -10.26
CA HIS A 22 3.33 13.19 -11.36
C HIS A 22 4.49 14.07 -10.86
N SER A 23 4.48 14.46 -9.58
CA SER A 23 5.60 15.16 -8.94
C SER A 23 5.56 14.92 -7.43
N ARG A 24 6.69 15.09 -6.74
CA ARG A 24 6.79 15.00 -5.28
C ARG A 24 5.97 16.06 -4.52
N ASN A 25 5.54 17.13 -5.20
CA ASN A 25 4.75 18.19 -4.61
C ASN A 25 3.42 17.65 -4.08
N GLY A 26 3.12 17.93 -2.81
CA GLY A 26 1.91 17.46 -2.15
C GLY A 26 1.98 16.06 -1.55
N LEU A 27 3.13 15.37 -1.64
CA LEU A 27 3.29 14.03 -1.05
C LEU A 27 2.99 14.03 0.46
N ASN A 28 3.51 15.01 1.21
CA ASN A 28 3.26 15.12 2.64
C ASN A 28 1.76 15.27 2.98
N ASN A 29 0.99 15.95 2.11
CA ASN A 29 -0.46 16.04 2.26
C ASN A 29 -1.13 14.68 2.00
N GLY A 30 -0.70 13.97 0.96
CA GLY A 30 -1.14 12.60 0.67
C GLY A 30 -0.91 11.65 1.85
N ILE A 31 0.31 11.68 2.42
CA ILE A 31 0.67 10.90 3.62
C ILE A 31 -0.21 11.30 4.80
N SER A 32 -0.32 12.60 5.09
CA SER A 32 -1.11 13.10 6.21
C SER A 32 -2.59 12.70 6.11
N ARG A 33 -3.17 12.74 4.90
CA ARG A 33 -4.54 12.26 4.65
C ARG A 33 -4.69 10.77 4.88
N ALA A 34 -3.75 9.96 4.39
CA ALA A 34 -3.77 8.51 4.64
C ALA A 34 -3.66 8.18 6.13
N GLN A 35 -2.75 8.84 6.85
CA GLN A 35 -2.59 8.68 8.30
C GLN A 35 -3.82 9.14 9.10
N GLY A 36 -4.45 10.24 8.67
CA GLY A 36 -5.73 10.71 9.21
C GLY A 36 -6.83 9.68 9.00
N TYR A 37 -6.92 9.08 7.80
CA TYR A 37 -7.90 8.05 7.49
C TYR A 37 -7.71 6.77 8.32
N ILE A 38 -6.47 6.31 8.51
CA ILE A 38 -6.13 5.20 9.42
C ILE A 38 -6.62 5.53 10.84
N THR A 39 -6.32 6.74 11.33
CA THR A 39 -6.74 7.19 12.67
C THR A 39 -8.26 7.20 12.82
N SER A 40 -9.00 7.68 11.82
CA SER A 40 -10.46 7.66 11.82
C SER A 40 -11.01 6.24 11.89
N ASN A 41 -10.45 5.29 11.13
CA ASN A 41 -10.88 3.89 11.14
C ASN A 41 -10.61 3.23 12.50
N VAL A 42 -9.43 3.43 13.09
CA VAL A 42 -9.10 2.94 14.44
C VAL A 42 -10.09 3.49 15.48
N ASN A 43 -10.39 4.79 15.44
CA ASN A 43 -11.35 5.41 16.35
C ASN A 43 -12.77 4.83 16.22
N LEU A 44 -13.21 4.49 15.01
CA LEU A 44 -14.50 3.81 14.77
C LEU A 44 -14.51 2.37 15.30
N ASN A 45 -13.35 1.71 15.33
CA ASN A 45 -13.20 0.37 15.86
C ASN A 45 -13.08 0.30 17.39
N LYS A 46 -12.71 1.39 18.10
CA LYS A 46 -12.59 1.39 19.57
C LYS A 46 -13.81 0.79 20.31
N LYS A 47 -15.02 1.00 19.78
CA LYS A 47 -16.26 0.43 20.36
C LYS A 47 -16.45 -1.07 20.09
N ARG A 48 -15.88 -1.57 18.99
CA ARG A 48 -16.00 -2.97 18.55
C ARG A 48 -14.85 -3.82 19.09
N ASN A 49 -13.70 -3.21 19.29
CA ASN A 49 -12.48 -3.82 19.83
C ASN A 49 -12.11 -5.12 19.08
N LYS A 50 -12.15 -5.07 17.75
CA LYS A 50 -11.76 -6.19 16.88
C LYS A 50 -10.41 -5.93 16.24
N PRO A 51 -9.62 -6.97 15.91
CA PRO A 51 -8.41 -6.80 15.11
C PRO A 51 -8.70 -6.01 13.83
N MET A 52 -7.77 -5.14 13.41
CA MET A 52 -7.89 -4.37 12.17
C MET A 52 -6.71 -4.59 11.25
N VAL A 53 -6.97 -4.73 9.95
CA VAL A 53 -5.92 -4.81 8.93
C VAL A 53 -6.16 -3.74 7.87
N LEU A 54 -5.14 -2.96 7.55
CA LEU A 54 -5.12 -2.13 6.34
C LEU A 54 -4.78 -3.07 5.17
N GLU A 55 -5.78 -3.77 4.64
CA GLU A 55 -5.53 -4.89 3.71
C GLU A 55 -5.24 -4.44 2.27
N GLU A 56 -5.42 -3.16 1.95
CA GLU A 56 -4.96 -2.61 0.68
C GLU A 56 -4.53 -1.15 0.83
N PHE A 57 -3.36 -0.83 0.30
CA PHE A 57 -2.92 0.53 0.03
C PHE A 57 -1.82 0.49 -1.04
N GLY A 58 -1.76 1.53 -1.86
CA GLY A 58 -0.80 1.59 -2.96
C GLY A 58 -0.61 3.01 -3.48
N LEU A 59 0.49 3.21 -4.21
CA LEU A 59 0.76 4.45 -4.92
C LEU A 59 1.56 4.17 -6.19
N ALA A 60 1.32 4.93 -7.27
CA ALA A 60 2.02 4.69 -8.52
C ALA A 60 3.52 5.01 -8.41
N ARG A 61 4.27 4.57 -9.42
CA ARG A 61 5.69 4.93 -9.57
C ARG A 61 5.83 6.43 -9.85
N ASN A 62 7.06 6.92 -9.81
CA ASN A 62 7.37 8.32 -10.11
C ASN A 62 6.81 8.75 -11.47
N GLY A 63 6.30 9.97 -11.55
CA GLY A 63 5.75 10.51 -12.78
C GLY A 63 4.45 9.82 -13.21
N ASN A 64 3.81 9.04 -12.33
CA ASN A 64 2.70 8.15 -12.67
C ASN A 64 3.08 7.13 -13.78
N SER A 65 4.34 6.70 -13.79
CA SER A 65 4.85 5.76 -14.79
C SER A 65 4.37 4.33 -14.56
N TYR A 66 4.15 3.60 -15.65
CA TYR A 66 3.88 2.17 -15.66
C TYR A 66 5.11 1.32 -15.95
N ASP A 67 6.27 1.95 -16.18
CA ASP A 67 7.49 1.27 -16.56
C ASP A 67 8.16 0.60 -15.34
N PRO A 68 8.40 -0.73 -15.37
CA PRO A 68 9.10 -1.45 -14.31
C PRO A 68 10.49 -0.89 -13.95
N THR A 69 11.14 -0.12 -14.83
CA THR A 69 12.44 0.50 -14.53
C THR A 69 12.33 1.90 -13.96
N SER A 70 11.13 2.49 -13.89
CA SER A 70 10.94 3.84 -13.32
C SER A 70 11.19 3.85 -11.82
N GLU A 71 11.70 4.95 -11.28
CA GLU A 71 11.96 5.09 -9.85
C GLU A 71 10.68 5.03 -9.00
N CYS A 72 10.84 4.66 -7.73
CA CYS A 72 9.75 4.46 -6.76
C CYS A 72 10.00 5.18 -5.42
N ASP A 73 10.84 6.20 -5.37
CA ASP A 73 11.14 6.92 -4.11
C ASP A 73 9.88 7.62 -3.55
N ILE A 74 9.01 8.19 -4.39
CA ILE A 74 7.73 8.78 -3.96
C ILE A 74 6.82 7.71 -3.34
N ARG A 75 6.70 6.53 -3.97
CA ARG A 75 5.96 5.38 -3.44
C ARG A 75 6.55 4.92 -2.11
N ASN A 76 7.87 4.82 -2.02
CA ASN A 76 8.56 4.36 -0.82
C ASN A 76 8.34 5.30 0.36
N ASP A 77 8.41 6.61 0.15
CA ASP A 77 8.12 7.60 1.20
C ASP A 77 6.65 7.54 1.65
N TYR A 78 5.73 7.33 0.70
CA TYR A 78 4.32 7.10 1.04
C TYR A 78 4.13 5.82 1.86
N TYR A 79 4.76 4.72 1.47
CA TYR A 79 4.70 3.44 2.17
C TYR A 79 5.28 3.58 3.58
N ASP A 80 6.43 4.24 3.75
CA ASP A 80 7.04 4.45 5.06
C ASP A 80 6.12 5.25 5.99
N GLY A 81 5.46 6.30 5.49
CA GLY A 81 4.49 7.08 6.24
C GLY A 81 3.23 6.29 6.63
N VAL A 82 2.71 5.45 5.73
CA VAL A 82 1.55 4.58 6.00
C VAL A 82 1.92 3.50 7.02
N PHE A 83 2.99 2.75 6.78
CA PHE A 83 3.43 1.69 7.71
C PHE A 83 3.78 2.24 9.08
N SER A 84 4.43 3.41 9.17
CA SER A 84 4.69 4.04 10.47
C SER A 84 3.41 4.25 11.25
N LYS A 85 2.34 4.74 10.61
CA LYS A 85 1.09 4.99 11.33
C LYS A 85 0.35 3.70 11.72
N VAL A 86 0.42 2.68 10.87
CA VAL A 86 -0.10 1.34 11.23
C VAL A 86 0.68 0.77 12.40
N TYR A 87 2.01 0.90 12.38
CA TYR A 87 2.89 0.43 13.45
C TYR A 87 2.61 1.15 14.77
N ASP A 88 2.45 2.48 14.76
CA ASP A 88 2.09 3.25 15.96
C ASP A 88 0.80 2.72 16.62
N PHE A 89 -0.22 2.33 15.83
CA PHE A 89 -1.46 1.76 16.36
C PHE A 89 -1.39 0.24 16.64
N ALA A 90 -0.35 -0.43 16.16
CA ALA A 90 -0.06 -1.81 16.55
C ALA A 90 0.64 -1.83 17.91
N THR A 91 1.50 -0.84 18.19
CA THR A 91 2.13 -0.65 19.51
C THR A 91 1.17 -0.03 20.52
N ASP A 92 0.43 1.01 20.12
CA ASP A 92 -0.45 1.76 21.00
C ASP A 92 -1.88 1.22 20.87
N GLU A 93 -2.43 0.71 21.98
CA GLU A 93 -3.77 0.11 22.06
C GLU A 93 -3.93 -1.25 21.35
N SER A 94 -2.91 -1.74 20.62
CA SER A 94 -2.92 -3.02 19.88
C SER A 94 -4.15 -3.19 18.97
N LEU A 95 -4.61 -2.09 18.36
CA LEU A 95 -5.83 -2.06 17.55
C LEU A 95 -5.58 -2.36 16.07
N MET A 96 -4.35 -2.15 15.59
CA MET A 96 -3.92 -2.56 14.25
C MET A 96 -3.11 -3.85 14.31
N SER A 97 -3.45 -4.80 13.45
CA SER A 97 -2.83 -6.13 13.39
C SER A 97 -1.99 -6.34 12.11
N GLY A 98 -1.83 -5.31 11.30
CA GLY A 98 -0.95 -5.33 10.13
C GLY A 98 -1.48 -4.54 8.95
N ALA A 99 -0.77 -4.66 7.83
CA ALA A 99 -1.15 -4.09 6.55
C ALA A 99 -0.65 -4.95 5.39
N ASN A 100 -1.39 -4.92 4.27
CA ASN A 100 -1.02 -5.55 3.02
C ASN A 100 -0.91 -4.46 1.95
N PHE A 101 0.30 -4.26 1.42
CA PHE A 101 0.47 -3.35 0.28
C PHE A 101 -0.15 -3.98 -0.96
N TRP A 102 -0.72 -3.14 -1.82
CA TRP A 102 -1.17 -3.53 -3.14
C TRP A 102 -0.15 -3.05 -4.19
N ALA A 103 0.42 -3.94 -4.99
CA ALA A 103 0.37 -5.40 -4.93
C ALA A 103 1.70 -6.00 -5.38
N TYR A 104 1.93 -7.28 -5.12
CA TYR A 104 3.15 -7.96 -5.54
C TYR A 104 2.99 -8.60 -6.92
N GLY A 105 3.81 -8.21 -7.89
CA GLY A 105 3.86 -8.81 -9.23
C GLY A 105 5.00 -9.79 -9.42
N GLY A 106 5.95 -9.85 -8.49
CA GLY A 106 7.10 -10.75 -8.57
C GLY A 106 7.86 -10.62 -9.89
N THR A 107 8.04 -11.75 -10.58
CA THR A 107 8.77 -11.83 -11.85
C THR A 107 7.92 -11.48 -13.07
N GLY A 108 6.60 -11.38 -12.95
CA GLY A 108 5.72 -11.08 -14.08
C GLY A 108 5.99 -9.71 -14.67
N ARG A 109 5.82 -9.55 -15.98
CA ARG A 109 5.99 -8.25 -16.65
C ARG A 109 4.83 -7.96 -17.60
N PRO A 110 4.40 -6.69 -17.69
CA PRO A 110 3.36 -6.33 -18.62
C PRO A 110 3.86 -6.53 -20.06
N ARG A 111 3.00 -7.06 -20.94
CA ARG A 111 3.29 -7.13 -22.39
C ARG A 111 3.60 -5.74 -22.97
N SER A 112 2.95 -4.71 -22.43
CA SER A 112 3.21 -3.31 -22.73
C SER A 112 2.96 -2.50 -21.47
N ASN A 113 3.94 -1.68 -21.05
CA ASN A 113 3.83 -0.82 -19.88
C ASN A 113 2.61 0.09 -20.01
N GLY A 114 1.70 0.03 -19.02
CA GLY A 114 0.43 0.77 -19.05
C GLY A 114 -0.58 0.26 -20.07
N GLY A 115 -0.34 -0.91 -20.65
CA GLY A 115 -1.30 -1.62 -21.49
C GLY A 115 -2.41 -2.25 -20.68
N TRP A 116 -3.46 -2.70 -21.37
CA TRP A 116 -4.47 -3.59 -20.78
C TRP A 116 -4.01 -5.03 -20.88
N TRP A 117 -4.27 -5.81 -19.82
CA TRP A 117 -4.03 -7.25 -19.81
C TRP A 117 -4.79 -7.95 -20.94
N LYS A 118 -4.22 -9.03 -21.46
CA LYS A 118 -4.90 -9.96 -22.38
C LYS A 118 -4.65 -11.39 -21.94
N GLU A 119 -5.54 -12.28 -22.35
CA GLU A 119 -5.33 -13.72 -22.15
C GLU A 119 -3.96 -14.15 -22.71
N GLY A 120 -3.19 -14.83 -21.87
CA GLY A 120 -1.81 -15.23 -22.15
C GLY A 120 -0.73 -14.24 -21.71
N ASP A 121 -1.07 -13.01 -21.32
CA ASP A 121 -0.12 -12.09 -20.69
C ASP A 121 0.18 -12.55 -19.25
N ASP A 122 1.41 -12.31 -18.77
CA ASP A 122 1.80 -12.56 -17.38
C ASP A 122 0.80 -11.90 -16.41
N LEU A 123 0.47 -12.62 -15.35
CA LEU A 123 -0.24 -12.04 -14.21
C LEU A 123 0.73 -11.21 -13.38
N ILE A 124 0.33 -9.98 -13.09
CA ILE A 124 1.02 -9.08 -12.16
C ILE A 124 0.03 -8.59 -11.09
N GLY A 125 0.48 -7.68 -10.21
CA GLY A 125 -0.35 -7.19 -9.11
C GLY A 125 -1.54 -6.34 -9.57
N ASP A 126 -1.44 -5.71 -10.75
CA ASP A 126 -2.53 -4.91 -11.31
C ASP A 126 -3.54 -5.82 -12.04
N PRO A 127 -4.81 -5.85 -11.62
CA PRO A 127 -5.84 -6.68 -12.23
C PRO A 127 -6.20 -6.20 -13.65
N PRO A 128 -6.84 -7.05 -14.49
CA PRO A 128 -7.13 -6.74 -15.90
C PRO A 128 -7.95 -5.48 -16.18
N HIS A 129 -8.65 -4.94 -15.18
CA HIS A 129 -9.41 -3.69 -15.28
C HIS A 129 -8.57 -2.43 -14.98
N GLU A 130 -7.29 -2.60 -14.65
CA GLU A 130 -6.32 -1.54 -14.43
C GLU A 130 -5.20 -1.57 -15.47
N ARG A 131 -4.48 -0.45 -15.58
CA ARG A 131 -3.31 -0.35 -16.47
C ARG A 131 -2.16 -1.16 -15.89
N GLN A 132 -1.54 -1.99 -16.72
CA GLN A 132 -0.53 -2.92 -16.25
C GLN A 132 0.79 -2.23 -15.87
N GLY A 133 1.18 -2.33 -14.60
CA GLY A 133 2.33 -1.66 -14.00
C GLY A 133 1.99 -0.44 -13.13
N TRP A 134 0.71 -0.22 -12.79
CA TRP A 134 0.26 0.95 -12.05
C TRP A 134 0.74 0.93 -10.59
N TYR A 135 0.30 -0.06 -9.82
CA TYR A 135 0.63 -0.24 -8.40
C TYR A 135 1.54 -1.43 -8.14
N THR A 136 1.74 -2.30 -9.13
CA THR A 136 2.64 -3.46 -8.99
C THR A 136 4.02 -3.08 -8.44
N VAL A 137 4.45 -3.84 -7.42
CA VAL A 137 5.81 -3.94 -6.92
C VAL A 137 6.44 -5.20 -7.52
N TYR A 138 7.52 -5.02 -8.28
CA TYR A 138 8.23 -6.11 -8.95
C TYR A 138 9.36 -6.68 -8.09
N ASN A 139 9.83 -7.87 -8.44
CA ASN A 139 11.02 -8.48 -7.83
C ASN A 139 12.31 -7.66 -8.02
N THR A 140 12.33 -6.74 -8.99
CA THR A 140 13.45 -5.83 -9.26
C THR A 140 13.36 -4.49 -8.51
N ASP A 141 12.26 -4.22 -7.80
CA ASP A 141 12.07 -2.97 -7.05
C ASP A 141 12.80 -3.02 -5.70
N GLN A 142 14.13 -3.17 -5.75
CA GLN A 142 14.93 -3.49 -4.57
C GLN A 142 14.78 -2.47 -3.43
N SER A 143 14.62 -1.18 -3.76
CA SER A 143 14.37 -0.14 -2.75
C SER A 143 13.04 -0.34 -2.02
N THR A 144 11.97 -0.66 -2.74
CA THR A 144 10.65 -0.97 -2.17
C THR A 144 10.69 -2.27 -1.38
N LEU A 145 11.33 -3.33 -1.91
CA LEU A 145 11.46 -4.61 -1.21
C LEU A 145 12.26 -4.50 0.09
N ASN A 146 13.33 -3.70 0.10
CA ASN A 146 14.11 -3.43 1.31
C ASN A 146 13.28 -2.66 2.35
N LEU A 147 12.48 -1.68 1.92
CA LEU A 147 11.55 -0.96 2.79
C LEU A 147 10.50 -1.91 3.39
N LEU A 148 9.90 -2.76 2.57
CA LEU A 148 8.92 -3.76 3.02
C LEU A 148 9.55 -4.70 4.04
N LYS A 149 10.75 -5.23 3.77
CA LYS A 149 11.49 -6.06 4.72
C LYS A 149 11.74 -5.35 6.05
N LYS A 150 12.16 -4.08 6.03
CA LYS A 150 12.35 -3.26 7.24
C LYS A 150 11.06 -3.21 8.08
N TRP A 151 9.91 -2.95 7.46
CA TRP A 151 8.63 -2.88 8.17
C TRP A 151 8.17 -4.24 8.66
N THR A 152 8.29 -5.30 7.85
CA THR A 152 7.99 -6.67 8.28
C THR A 152 8.79 -7.05 9.52
N THR A 153 10.10 -6.82 9.54
CA THR A 153 10.94 -7.10 10.72
C THR A 153 10.46 -6.33 11.96
N LYS A 154 10.10 -5.05 11.82
CA LYS A 154 9.54 -4.27 12.92
C LYS A 154 8.24 -4.86 13.47
N PHE A 155 7.31 -5.26 12.59
CA PHE A 155 6.06 -5.89 13.02
C PHE A 155 6.29 -7.25 13.69
N ASP A 156 7.21 -8.06 13.16
CA ASP A 156 7.57 -9.37 13.76
C ASP A 156 8.11 -9.22 15.19
N GLU A 157 8.86 -8.15 15.47
CA GLU A 157 9.38 -7.82 16.80
C GLU A 157 8.27 -7.50 17.83
N LEU A 158 7.06 -7.11 17.39
CA LEU A 158 5.92 -6.90 18.30
C LEU A 158 5.26 -8.20 18.76
N CYS A 159 5.50 -9.30 18.05
CA CYS A 159 4.90 -10.60 18.33
C CYS A 159 5.77 -11.52 19.22
N GLN A 160 6.97 -11.06 19.59
CA GLN A 160 7.91 -11.78 20.46
C GLN A 160 7.69 -11.42 21.93
#